data_AF-A0A959FZT5-F1
#
_entry.id   AF-A0A959FZT5-F1
#
_cell.length_a   1.000
_cell.length_b   1.000
_cell.length_c   1.000
_cell.angle_alpha   90.00
_cell.angle_beta   90.00
_cell.angle_gamma   90.00
#
_symmetry.space_group_name_H-M   'P 1'
#
loop_
_entity.id
_entity.type
_entity.pdbx_description
1 polymer ?
#
loop_
_entity_poly.entity_id
_entity_poly.type
_entity_poly.pdbx_seq_one_letter_code
_entity_poly.pdbx_strand_id
1 'polypeptide(L)'
;IDPVGACVGMKGSRIHGIVRELRNENIDIVNFTNNPTLFIQRSLTPAKVSSIDLDVDAGRASVFLEPDQVSLAIGKGGTNIKLASKLTGFELDVFRNVDEVEIDDVDLDEFADEIDAWVIDALKGIGCDTAKSVLELSKSELLRRTDLEEETIEGVMNILAAEFED
;
A
#
# COMPACT_ATOMS: atom_id res chain seq x y z
N ILE A 1 31.23 3.57 -9.70
CA ILE A 1 31.39 4.90 -9.05
C ILE A 1 30.15 5.12 -8.23
N ASP A 2 30.26 5.48 -6.95
CA ASP A 2 29.10 5.89 -6.15
C ASP A 2 28.80 7.38 -6.44
N PRO A 3 27.71 7.71 -7.15
CA PRO A 3 27.42 9.08 -7.54
C PRO A 3 27.04 9.95 -6.33
N VAL A 4 26.35 9.39 -5.33
CA VAL A 4 25.90 10.16 -4.16
C VAL A 4 27.10 10.51 -3.29
N GLY A 5 27.97 9.54 -2.98
CA GLY A 5 29.22 9.82 -2.27
C GLY A 5 30.10 10.82 -3.02
N ALA A 6 30.12 10.75 -4.37
CA ALA A 6 30.81 11.71 -5.23
C ALA A 6 30.20 13.12 -5.23
N CYS A 7 28.93 13.30 -4.88
CA CYS A 7 28.32 14.62 -4.71
C CYS A 7 28.48 15.14 -3.26
N VAL A 8 28.35 14.27 -2.26
CA VAL A 8 28.37 14.60 -0.83
C VAL A 8 29.79 14.98 -0.36
N GLY A 9 30.81 14.19 -0.74
CA GLY A 9 32.18 14.37 -0.23
C GLY A 9 32.40 13.75 1.14
N MET A 10 33.66 13.66 1.57
CA MET A 10 33.98 13.11 2.88
C MET A 10 33.26 13.90 3.98
N LYS A 11 32.39 13.22 4.74
CA LYS A 11 31.55 13.84 5.78
C LYS A 11 30.74 15.05 5.30
N GLY A 12 30.28 15.03 4.04
CA GLY A 12 29.48 16.10 3.47
C GLY A 12 30.26 17.36 3.09
N SER A 13 31.59 17.30 3.01
CA SER A 13 32.43 18.49 2.78
C SER A 13 32.04 19.31 1.54
N ARG A 14 31.52 18.67 0.49
CA ARG A 14 31.11 19.35 -0.74
C ARG A 14 29.70 19.89 -0.64
N ILE A 15 28.75 19.06 -0.20
CA ILE A 15 27.34 19.47 -0.12
C ILE A 15 27.13 20.59 0.91
N HIS A 16 27.84 20.57 2.05
CA HIS A 16 27.73 21.61 3.07
C HIS A 16 28.19 22.99 2.57
N GLY A 17 29.11 23.06 1.60
CA GLY A 17 29.50 24.32 0.97
C GLY A 17 28.34 24.95 0.20
N ILE A 18 27.70 24.13 -0.65
CA ILE A 18 26.55 24.54 -1.47
C ILE A 18 25.36 24.93 -0.58
N VAL A 19 25.05 24.13 0.45
CA VAL A 19 23.98 24.42 1.41
C VAL A 19 24.17 25.79 2.06
N ARG A 20 25.40 26.17 2.44
CA ARG A 20 25.69 27.50 3.02
C ARG A 20 25.51 28.63 2.01
N GLU A 21 25.92 28.43 0.75
CA GLU A 21 25.72 29.40 -0.32
C GLU A 21 24.23 29.62 -0.61
N LEU A 22 23.42 28.57 -0.49
CA LEU A 22 21.96 28.58 -0.59
C LEU A 22 21.26 28.93 0.73
N ARG A 23 21.92 29.66 1.62
CA ARG A 23 21.33 30.18 2.88
C ARG A 23 20.75 29.09 3.79
N ASN A 24 21.40 27.94 3.84
CA ASN A 24 20.99 26.75 4.60
C ASN A 24 19.68 26.11 4.13
N GLU A 25 19.42 26.13 2.82
CA GLU A 25 18.39 25.29 2.22
C GLU A 25 18.74 23.81 2.36
N ASN A 26 17.76 22.97 2.73
CA ASN A 26 17.96 21.52 2.83
C ASN A 26 18.01 20.92 1.43
N ILE A 27 19.06 20.14 1.15
CA ILE A 27 19.28 19.51 -0.14
C ILE A 27 19.42 18.00 0.06
N ASP A 28 18.55 17.26 -0.61
CA ASP A 28 18.60 15.80 -0.67
C ASP A 28 19.19 15.36 -2.01
N ILE A 29 20.08 14.35 -1.96
CA ILE A 29 20.71 13.78 -3.14
C ILE A 29 20.19 12.36 -3.31
N VAL A 30 19.60 12.10 -4.47
CA VAL A 30 18.93 10.83 -4.77
C VAL A 30 19.63 10.12 -5.94
N ASN A 31 19.79 8.80 -5.84
CA ASN A 31 20.31 7.99 -6.94
C ASN A 31 19.28 7.90 -8.08
N PHE A 32 19.61 8.52 -9.21
CA PHE A 32 18.86 8.33 -10.45
C PHE A 32 18.81 6.85 -10.90
N THR A 33 17.71 6.47 -11.53
CA THR A 33 17.51 5.16 -12.17
C THR A 33 16.47 5.30 -13.28
N ASN A 34 16.57 4.45 -14.32
CA ASN A 34 15.59 4.42 -15.42
C ASN A 34 14.32 3.63 -15.06
N ASN A 35 14.30 2.91 -13.94
CA ASN A 35 13.09 2.25 -13.44
C ASN A 35 12.22 3.32 -12.75
N PRO A 36 11.06 3.69 -13.32
CA PRO A 36 10.25 4.80 -12.81
C PRO A 36 9.72 4.54 -11.39
N THR A 37 9.23 3.33 -11.11
CA THR A 37 8.77 2.92 -9.78
C THR A 37 9.85 3.12 -8.72
N LEU A 38 11.06 2.62 -8.98
CA LEU A 38 12.19 2.76 -8.05
C LEU A 38 12.65 4.22 -7.94
N PHE A 39 12.55 5.00 -9.02
CA PHE A 39 12.91 6.41 -8.99
C PHE A 39 11.93 7.23 -8.16
N ILE A 40 10.62 6.97 -8.27
CA ILE A 40 9.57 7.57 -7.45
C ILE A 40 9.78 7.22 -5.98
N GLN A 41 9.96 5.94 -5.67
CA GLN A 41 10.22 5.49 -4.30
C GLN A 41 11.42 6.22 -3.66
N ARG A 42 12.53 6.35 -4.39
CA ARG A 42 13.73 7.05 -3.91
C ARG A 42 13.50 8.56 -3.73
N SER A 43 12.68 9.17 -4.57
CA SER A 43 12.37 10.60 -4.53
C SER A 43 11.50 11.01 -3.34
N LEU A 44 10.82 10.05 -2.70
CA LEU A 44 9.99 10.26 -1.51
C LEU A 44 10.74 10.06 -0.18
N THR A 45 12.03 9.72 -0.22
CA THR A 45 12.89 9.63 0.97
C THR A 45 12.72 10.89 1.83
N PRO A 46 12.46 10.79 3.14
CA PRO A 46 12.65 9.62 4.01
C PRO A 46 11.46 8.68 4.17
N ALA A 47 10.33 8.93 3.50
CA ALA A 47 9.13 8.11 3.65
C ALA A 47 9.34 6.70 3.08
N LYS A 48 8.88 5.69 3.82
CA LYS A 48 8.88 4.29 3.36
C LYS A 48 7.57 4.00 2.63
N VAL A 49 7.69 3.79 1.33
CA VAL A 49 6.57 3.41 0.47
C VAL A 49 6.33 1.90 0.56
N SER A 50 5.06 1.51 0.65
CA SER A 50 4.63 0.11 0.70
C SER A 50 4.47 -0.46 -0.71
N SER A 51 3.65 0.17 -1.54
CA SER A 51 3.44 -0.18 -2.95
C SER A 51 3.26 1.07 -3.80
N ILE A 52 3.47 0.93 -5.11
CA ILE A 52 3.26 1.98 -6.10
C ILE A 52 2.55 1.34 -7.28
N ASP A 53 1.36 1.86 -7.60
CA ASP A 53 0.71 1.61 -8.88
C ASP A 53 1.06 2.76 -9.83
N LEU A 54 1.45 2.42 -11.07
CA LEU A 54 2.03 3.35 -12.02
C LEU A 54 1.28 3.31 -13.34
N ASP A 55 0.61 4.42 -13.65
CA ASP A 55 0.05 4.68 -14.97
C ASP A 55 1.03 5.52 -15.79
N VAL A 56 1.78 4.82 -16.66
CA VAL A 56 2.80 5.45 -17.51
C VAL A 56 2.17 6.32 -18.60
N ASP A 57 0.99 5.94 -19.10
CA ASP A 57 0.32 6.64 -20.19
C ASP A 57 -0.33 7.94 -19.70
N ALA A 58 -0.93 7.92 -18.51
CA ALA A 58 -1.46 9.11 -17.85
C ALA A 58 -0.38 9.96 -17.15
N GLY A 59 0.83 9.42 -16.95
CA GLY A 59 1.90 10.08 -16.22
C GLY A 59 1.59 10.26 -14.73
N ARG A 60 0.90 9.28 -14.13
CA ARG A 60 0.38 9.33 -12.76
C ARG A 60 0.87 8.13 -11.95
N ALA A 61 1.08 8.32 -10.65
CA ALA A 61 1.47 7.24 -9.75
C ALA A 61 0.69 7.31 -8.44
N SER A 62 0.03 6.22 -8.09
CA SER A 62 -0.64 6.01 -6.81
C SER A 62 0.34 5.37 -5.85
N VAL A 63 0.71 6.12 -4.81
CA VAL A 63 1.73 5.73 -3.83
C VAL A 63 1.05 5.37 -2.52
N PHE A 64 1.15 4.12 -2.11
CA PHE A 64 0.54 3.64 -0.89
C PHE A 64 1.58 3.54 0.23
N LEU A 65 1.26 4.09 1.39
CA LEU A 65 2.16 4.12 2.55
C LEU A 65 1.43 3.83 3.86
N GLU A 66 2.17 3.32 4.83
CA GLU A 66 1.69 3.20 6.20
C GLU A 66 1.27 4.57 6.78
N PRO A 67 0.31 4.59 7.73
CA PRO A 67 -0.27 5.82 8.28
C PRO A 67 0.76 6.82 8.81
N ASP A 68 1.83 6.34 9.43
CA ASP A 68 2.91 7.14 10.00
C ASP A 68 3.87 7.70 8.94
N GLN A 69 3.90 7.11 7.75
CA GLN A 69 4.76 7.51 6.63
C GLN A 69 4.12 8.57 5.73
N VAL A 70 2.78 8.68 5.71
CA VAL A 70 2.04 9.65 4.88
C VAL A 70 2.51 11.09 5.13
N SER A 71 2.67 11.49 6.39
CA SER A 71 3.12 12.84 6.75
C SER A 71 4.52 13.15 6.23
N LEU A 72 5.42 12.15 6.26
CA LEU A 72 6.78 12.26 5.74
C LEU A 72 6.78 12.38 4.20
N ALA A 73 5.94 11.59 3.52
CA ALA A 73 5.83 11.61 2.05
C ALA A 73 5.30 12.95 1.54
N ILE A 74 4.25 13.49 2.17
CA ILE A 74 3.69 14.80 1.83
C ILE A 74 4.70 15.92 2.17
N GLY A 75 5.30 15.85 3.36
CA GLY A 75 6.18 16.87 3.90
C GLY A 75 5.45 18.16 4.28
N LYS A 76 6.14 19.07 4.97
CA LYS A 76 5.55 20.33 5.44
C LYS A 76 5.00 21.16 4.27
N GLY A 77 3.69 21.43 4.26
CA GLY A 77 3.02 22.18 3.18
C GLY A 77 2.98 21.46 1.82
N GLY A 78 3.17 20.13 1.81
CA GLY A 78 3.23 19.35 0.58
C GLY A 78 4.54 19.54 -0.20
N THR A 79 5.59 20.06 0.44
CA THR A 79 6.83 20.39 -0.26
C THR A 79 7.52 19.15 -0.81
N ASN A 80 7.54 18.05 -0.05
CA ASN A 80 8.27 16.85 -0.44
C ASN A 80 7.62 16.18 -1.66
N ILE A 81 6.30 15.92 -1.61
CA ILE A 81 5.56 15.34 -2.73
C ILE A 81 5.63 16.22 -3.99
N LYS A 82 5.61 17.55 -3.85
CA LYS A 82 5.76 18.48 -4.99
C LYS A 82 7.14 18.42 -5.63
N LEU A 83 8.20 18.30 -4.83
CA LEU A 83 9.57 18.15 -5.33
C LEU A 83 9.75 16.79 -5.99
N ALA A 84 9.25 15.72 -5.38
CA ALA A 84 9.27 14.38 -5.95
C ALA A 84 8.54 14.33 -7.30
N SER A 85 7.32 14.89 -7.39
CA SER A 85 6.55 14.95 -8.64
C SER A 85 7.31 15.70 -9.75
N LYS A 86 7.96 16.82 -9.42
CA LYS A 86 8.80 17.57 -10.37
C LYS A 86 10.06 16.81 -10.79
N LEU A 87 10.66 16.06 -9.87
CA LEU A 87 11.89 15.30 -10.11
C LEU A 87 11.64 14.08 -10.98
N THR A 88 10.52 13.39 -10.76
CA THR A 88 10.15 12.17 -11.48
C THR A 88 9.40 12.46 -12.79
N GLY A 89 8.71 13.60 -12.86
CA GLY A 89 7.83 13.95 -13.97
C GLY A 89 6.43 13.32 -13.89
N PHE A 90 6.12 12.64 -12.78
CA PHE A 90 4.81 12.02 -12.55
C PHE A 90 3.96 12.86 -11.59
N GLU A 91 2.64 12.87 -11.79
CA GLU A 91 1.70 13.31 -10.77
C GLU A 91 1.58 12.21 -9.70
N LEU A 92 1.91 12.55 -8.44
CA LEU A 92 1.95 11.58 -7.34
C LEU A 92 0.74 11.80 -6.42
N ASP A 93 -0.07 10.75 -6.27
CA ASP A 93 -1.12 10.70 -5.25
C ASP A 93 -0.67 9.82 -4.10
N VAL A 94 -0.88 10.28 -2.87
CA VAL A 94 -0.52 9.53 -1.66
C VAL A 94 -1.77 8.97 -1.03
N PHE A 95 -1.80 7.65 -0.95
CA PHE A 95 -2.82 6.88 -0.26
C PHE A 95 -2.24 6.30 1.02
N ARG A 96 -3.07 6.28 2.04
CA ARG A 96 -2.79 5.51 3.24
C ARG A 96 -3.10 4.07 2.89
N ASN A 97 -2.19 3.14 3.22
CA ASN A 97 -2.52 1.73 3.38
C ASN A 97 -3.62 1.65 4.45
N VAL A 98 -4.84 1.67 3.98
CA VAL A 98 -5.94 0.93 4.59
C VAL A 98 -5.82 -0.41 3.88
N ASP A 99 -5.67 -1.51 4.61
CA ASP A 99 -5.37 -2.82 4.05
C ASP A 99 -6.14 -3.01 2.72
N GLU A 100 -5.42 -3.22 1.61
CA GLU A 100 -5.97 -3.41 0.25
C GLU A 100 -7.05 -4.51 0.20
N VAL A 101 -7.16 -5.29 1.26
CA VAL A 101 -8.25 -6.23 1.52
C VAL A 101 -9.59 -5.50 1.58
N GLU A 102 -9.73 -4.37 2.28
CA GLU A 102 -11.03 -3.75 2.64
C GLU A 102 -11.79 -3.08 1.48
N ILE A 103 -11.14 -2.65 0.39
CA ILE A 103 -11.84 -1.82 -0.63
C ILE A 103 -12.76 -2.66 -1.51
N ASP A 104 -12.44 -3.94 -1.73
CA ASP A 104 -13.27 -4.87 -2.52
C ASP A 104 -13.83 -6.01 -1.66
N ASP A 105 -13.62 -6.03 -0.35
CA ASP A 105 -14.14 -7.11 0.50
C ASP A 105 -15.55 -6.78 0.98
N VAL A 106 -16.38 -7.82 1.06
CA VAL A 106 -17.81 -7.71 1.34
C VAL A 106 -18.06 -8.28 2.74
N ASP A 107 -18.77 -7.52 3.58
CA ASP A 107 -19.19 -7.98 4.91
C ASP A 107 -20.09 -9.22 4.77
N LEU A 108 -19.90 -10.23 5.63
CA LEU A 108 -20.72 -11.45 5.56
C LEU A 108 -22.22 -11.20 5.74
N ASP A 109 -22.61 -10.09 6.38
CA ASP A 109 -24.01 -9.69 6.52
C ASP A 109 -24.69 -9.35 5.19
N GLU A 110 -23.91 -8.97 4.17
CA GLU A 110 -24.46 -8.66 2.84
C GLU A 110 -24.91 -9.93 2.10
N PHE A 111 -24.42 -11.11 2.50
CA PHE A 111 -24.80 -12.41 1.94
C PHE A 111 -25.99 -13.06 2.67
N ALA A 112 -26.71 -12.33 3.52
CA ALA A 112 -27.79 -12.89 4.35
C ALA A 112 -29.00 -13.42 3.54
N ASP A 113 -29.08 -13.11 2.24
CA ASP A 113 -30.04 -13.65 1.29
C ASP A 113 -29.62 -14.99 0.68
N GLU A 114 -28.32 -15.29 0.63
CA GLU A 114 -27.75 -16.53 0.06
C GLU A 114 -27.23 -17.51 1.12
N ILE A 115 -26.82 -17.00 2.28
CA ILE A 115 -26.25 -17.77 3.40
C ILE A 115 -27.15 -17.62 4.62
N ASP A 116 -27.46 -18.76 5.26
CA ASP A 116 -28.24 -18.76 6.50
C ASP A 116 -27.56 -17.96 7.62
N ALA A 117 -28.33 -17.14 8.33
CA ALA A 117 -27.82 -16.27 9.40
C ALA A 117 -27.01 -17.00 10.49
N TRP A 118 -27.40 -18.24 10.84
CA TRP A 118 -26.68 -19.02 11.85
C TRP A 118 -25.28 -19.49 11.37
N VAL A 119 -25.09 -19.61 10.05
CA VAL A 119 -23.79 -19.93 9.43
C VAL A 119 -22.90 -18.70 9.43
N ILE A 120 -23.45 -17.53 9.10
CA ILE A 120 -22.76 -16.24 9.19
C ILE A 120 -22.28 -16.01 10.63
N ASP A 121 -23.15 -16.21 11.62
CA ASP A 121 -22.80 -16.07 13.04
C ASP A 121 -21.68 -17.04 13.46
N ALA A 122 -21.67 -18.26 12.93
CA ALA A 122 -20.62 -19.23 13.22
C ALA A 122 -19.25 -18.82 12.65
N LEU A 123 -19.22 -18.25 11.44
CA LEU A 123 -18.02 -17.73 10.79
C LEU A 123 -17.50 -16.47 11.50
N LYS A 124 -18.39 -15.54 11.86
CA LYS A 124 -18.04 -14.38 12.69
C LYS A 124 -17.53 -14.77 14.06
N GLY A 125 -18.08 -15.84 14.65
CA GLY A 125 -17.62 -16.41 15.92
C GLY A 125 -16.15 -16.83 15.92
N ILE A 126 -15.58 -17.12 14.75
CA ILE A 126 -14.15 -17.44 14.59
C ILE A 126 -13.32 -16.24 14.10
N GLY A 127 -13.90 -15.04 14.05
CA GLY A 127 -13.25 -13.82 13.59
C GLY A 127 -13.12 -13.70 12.07
N CYS A 128 -13.99 -14.37 11.33
CA CYS A 128 -14.15 -14.16 9.90
C CYS A 128 -15.38 -13.26 9.70
N ASP A 129 -15.16 -11.96 9.57
CA ASP A 129 -16.23 -10.97 9.44
C ASP A 129 -16.59 -10.65 7.98
N THR A 130 -15.69 -10.98 7.05
CA THR A 130 -15.78 -10.64 5.62
C THR A 130 -15.57 -11.84 4.69
N ALA A 131 -15.98 -11.72 3.43
CA ALA A 131 -15.86 -12.79 2.43
C ALA A 131 -14.41 -13.25 2.21
N LYS A 132 -13.45 -12.33 2.04
CA LYS A 132 -12.02 -12.70 1.90
C LYS A 132 -11.47 -13.37 3.16
N SER A 133 -11.85 -12.90 4.35
CA SER A 133 -11.38 -13.51 5.62
C SER A 133 -11.79 -14.99 5.76
N VAL A 134 -12.92 -15.39 5.15
CA VAL A 134 -13.34 -16.80 5.06
C VAL A 134 -12.54 -17.53 3.98
N LEU A 135 -12.38 -16.93 2.79
CA LEU A 135 -11.68 -17.54 1.65
C LEU A 135 -10.17 -17.72 1.87
N GLU A 136 -9.55 -16.93 2.75
CA GLU A 136 -8.15 -17.09 3.17
C GLU A 136 -7.91 -18.36 3.99
N LEU A 137 -8.95 -18.88 4.66
CA LEU A 137 -8.85 -20.10 5.44
C LEU A 137 -9.09 -21.33 4.54
N SER A 138 -8.29 -22.37 4.75
CA SER A 138 -8.55 -23.65 4.09
C SER A 138 -9.85 -24.28 4.62
N LYS A 139 -10.53 -25.06 3.78
CA LYS A 139 -11.71 -25.87 4.15
C LYS A 139 -11.50 -26.67 5.44
N SER A 140 -10.31 -27.27 5.60
CA SER A 140 -9.96 -28.04 6.79
C SER A 140 -9.86 -27.20 8.07
N GLU A 141 -9.47 -25.93 7.96
CA GLU A 141 -9.38 -25.02 9.10
C GLU A 141 -10.76 -24.50 9.50
N LEU A 142 -11.62 -24.20 8.51
CA LEU A 142 -13.02 -23.84 8.75
C LEU A 142 -13.77 -24.98 9.45
N LEU A 143 -13.59 -26.22 8.99
CA LEU A 143 -14.16 -27.43 9.62
C LEU A 143 -13.70 -27.64 11.06
N ARG A 144 -12.47 -27.21 11.39
CA ARG A 144 -11.90 -27.39 12.72
C ARG A 144 -12.35 -26.30 13.69
N ARG A 145 -12.52 -25.08 13.19
CA ARG A 145 -12.82 -23.90 14.00
C ARG A 145 -14.31 -23.63 14.13
N THR A 146 -15.12 -24.13 13.20
CA THR A 146 -16.58 -24.01 13.20
C THR A 146 -17.23 -25.38 13.41
N ASP A 147 -18.47 -25.39 13.90
CA ASP A 147 -19.29 -26.61 14.02
C ASP A 147 -20.12 -26.86 12.73
N LEU A 148 -19.65 -26.37 11.57
CA LEU A 148 -20.34 -26.49 10.29
C LEU A 148 -20.02 -27.83 9.60
N GLU A 149 -20.99 -28.35 8.86
CA GLU A 149 -20.80 -29.53 8.03
C GLU A 149 -19.94 -29.22 6.79
N GLU A 150 -19.25 -30.24 6.29
CA GLU A 150 -18.33 -30.11 5.16
C GLU A 150 -19.02 -29.55 3.90
N GLU A 151 -20.26 -29.98 3.65
CA GLU A 151 -21.08 -29.54 2.52
C GLU A 151 -21.50 -28.06 2.68
N THR A 152 -21.80 -27.62 3.90
CA THR A 152 -22.13 -26.22 4.20
C THR A 152 -20.94 -25.30 3.95
N ILE A 153 -19.74 -25.69 4.41
CA ILE A 153 -18.53 -24.88 4.21
C ILE A 153 -18.21 -24.76 2.72
N GLU A 154 -18.32 -25.86 1.97
CA GLU A 154 -18.07 -25.85 0.53
C GLU A 154 -19.09 -24.98 -0.22
N GLY A 155 -20.37 -25.06 0.15
CA GLY A 155 -21.41 -24.18 -0.38
C GLY A 155 -21.11 -22.70 -0.14
N VAL A 156 -20.77 -22.34 1.10
CA VAL A 156 -20.43 -20.96 1.47
C VAL A 156 -19.19 -20.47 0.71
N MET A 157 -18.10 -21.24 0.67
CA MET A 157 -16.89 -20.84 -0.04
C MET A 157 -17.15 -20.61 -1.53
N ASN A 158 -18.02 -21.41 -2.17
CA ASN A 158 -18.39 -21.22 -3.57
C ASN A 158 -19.20 -19.93 -3.78
N ILE A 159 -20.18 -19.65 -2.89
CA ILE A 159 -20.96 -18.40 -2.93
C ILE A 159 -20.03 -17.19 -2.80
N LEU A 160 -19.18 -17.19 -1.77
CA LEU A 160 -18.26 -16.08 -1.51
C LEU A 160 -17.25 -15.90 -2.65
N ALA A 161 -16.73 -17.00 -3.23
CA ALA A 161 -15.79 -16.91 -4.34
C ALA A 161 -16.42 -16.35 -5.62
N ALA A 162 -17.70 -16.65 -5.88
CA ALA A 162 -18.41 -16.18 -7.06
C ALA A 162 -18.51 -14.64 -7.12
N GLU A 163 -18.62 -13.97 -5.96
CA GLU A 163 -18.65 -12.50 -5.88
C GLU A 163 -17.36 -11.83 -6.39
N PHE A 164 -16.24 -12.55 -6.38
CA PHE A 164 -14.93 -12.03 -6.82
C PHE A 164 -14.52 -12.50 -8.22
N GLU A 165 -15.33 -13.31 -8.90
CA GLU A 165 -15.02 -13.86 -10.23
C GLU A 165 -15.56 -13.01 -11.40
N ASP A 166 -16.23 -11.88 -11.13
CA ASP A 166 -16.80 -10.94 -12.12
C ASP A 166 -15.94 -9.68 -12.42
#